data_AF-A0A1M7GU22-F1
#
_entry.id   AF-A0A1M7GU22-F1
#
_cell.length_a   1.000
_cell.length_b   1.000
_cell.length_c   1.000
_cell.angle_alpha   90.00
_cell.angle_beta   90.00
_cell.angle_gamma   90.00
#
_symmetry.space_group_name_H-M   'P 1'
#
loop_
_entity.id
_entity.type
_entity.pdbx_description
1 polymer ?
#
loop_
_entity_poly.entity_id
_entity_poly.type
_entity_poly.pdbx_seq_one_letter_code
_entity_poly.pdbx_strand_id
1 'polypeptide(L)' 'MTPDNHQQVIDELQAVINDTQQTLARVEAAGMDEQMPADYEKLLAVLDDAITQQREHTRAMLDEPSPPSE' A
#
# COMPACT_ATOMS: atom_id res chain seq x y z
N MET A 1 -4.43 -1.26 18.43
CA MET A 1 -4.55 -2.62 17.86
C MET A 1 -3.52 -3.46 18.60
N THR A 2 -3.35 -4.75 18.29
CA THR A 2 -2.13 -5.46 18.74
C THR A 2 -1.07 -5.34 17.66
N PRO A 3 0.23 -5.48 17.99
CA PRO A 3 1.31 -5.48 17.00
C PRO A 3 1.07 -6.47 15.86
N ASP A 4 0.52 -7.65 16.18
CA ASP A 4 0.15 -8.69 15.19
C ASP A 4 -0.89 -8.20 14.17
N ASN A 5 -1.83 -7.35 14.59
CA ASN A 5 -2.81 -6.76 13.68
C ASN A 5 -2.18 -5.67 12.79
N HIS A 6 -1.17 -4.93 13.28
CA HIS A 6 -0.45 -3.98 12.44
C HIS A 6 0.39 -4.69 11.37
N GLN A 7 1.10 -5.76 11.74
CA GLN A 7 1.89 -6.55 10.78
C GLN A 7 1.01 -7.19 9.69
N GLN A 8 -0.14 -7.77 10.06
CA GLN A 8 -1.06 -8.34 9.08
C GLN A 8 -1.54 -7.27 8.08
N VAL A 9 -1.94 -6.09 8.56
CA VAL A 9 -2.40 -5.01 7.69
C VAL A 9 -1.26 -4.50 6.78
N ILE A 10 -0.03 -4.43 7.29
CA ILE A 10 1.15 -4.08 6.49
C ILE A 10 1.37 -5.07 5.35
N ASP A 11 1.24 -6.37 5.61
CA ASP A 11 1.42 -7.43 4.61
C ASP A 11 0.32 -7.38 3.53
N GLU A 12 -0.93 -7.16 3.92
CA GLU A 12 -2.05 -6.98 3.00
C GLU A 12 -1.88 -5.73 2.13
N LEU A 13 -1.47 -4.60 2.73
CA LEU A 13 -1.16 -3.37 1.99
C LEU A 13 0.02 -3.57 1.03
N GLN A 14 1.03 -4.36 1.41
CA GLN A 14 2.15 -4.67 0.52
C GLN A 14 1.69 -5.45 -0.72
N ALA A 15 0.76 -6.39 -0.55
CA ALA A 15 0.17 -7.12 -1.68
C ALA A 15 -0.56 -6.18 -2.65
N VAL A 16 -1.40 -5.28 -2.12
CA VAL A 16 -2.12 -4.28 -2.94
C VAL A 16 -1.17 -3.35 -3.68
N ILE A 17 -0.10 -2.88 -3.02
CA ILE A 17 0.94 -2.04 -3.63
C ILE A 17 1.58 -2.78 -4.82
N ASN A 18 2.00 -4.04 -4.62
CA ASN A 18 2.65 -4.83 -5.66
C ASN A 18 1.72 -5.06 -6.86
N ASP A 19 0.46 -5.42 -6.61
CA ASP A 19 -0.52 -5.66 -7.66
C ASP A 19 -0.86 -4.38 -8.44
N THR A 20 -0.97 -3.24 -7.75
CA THR A 20 -1.23 -1.94 -8.37
C THR A 20 -0.06 -1.51 -9.24
N GLN A 21 1.18 -1.66 -8.76
CA GLN A 21 2.38 -1.38 -9.54
C GLN A 21 2.49 -2.27 -10.79
N GLN A 22 2.18 -3.57 -10.66
CA GLN A 22 2.15 -4.47 -11.82
C GLN A 22 1.08 -4.06 -12.84
N THR A 23 -0.07 -3.59 -12.35
CA THR A 23 -1.17 -3.13 -13.22
C THR A 23 -0.80 -1.84 -13.94
N LEU A 24 -0.22 -0.86 -13.24
CA LEU A 24 0.28 0.38 -13.84
C LEU A 24 1.28 0.08 -14.96
N ALA A 25 2.27 -0.79 -14.70
CA ALA A 25 3.25 -1.16 -15.71
C ALA A 25 2.63 -1.79 -16.98
N ARG A 26 1.55 -2.56 -16.83
CA ARG A 26 0.81 -3.14 -17.97
C ARG A 26 0.00 -2.08 -18.73
N VAL A 27 -0.60 -1.14 -18.00
CA VAL A 27 -1.36 -0.01 -18.57
C VAL A 27 -0.44 0.89 -19.38
N GLU A 28 0.71 1.28 -18.83
CA GLU A 28 1.75 2.06 -19.51
C GLU A 28 2.31 1.32 -20.73
N ALA A 29 2.63 0.03 -20.60
CA ALA A 29 3.15 -0.76 -21.72
C ALA A 29 2.13 -0.91 -22.87
N ALA A 30 0.83 -0.84 -22.57
CA ALA A 30 -0.24 -0.86 -23.56
C ALA A 30 -0.58 0.55 -24.11
N GLY A 31 0.06 1.61 -23.61
CA GLY A 31 -0.29 3.01 -23.92
C GLY A 31 -1.70 3.39 -23.46
N MET A 32 -2.23 2.68 -22.46
CA MET A 32 -3.58 2.89 -21.94
C MET A 32 -3.64 4.04 -20.94
N ASP A 33 -2.49 4.47 -20.40
CA ASP A 33 -2.33 5.67 -19.58
C ASP A 33 -2.75 6.93 -20.36
N GLU A 34 -2.36 7.03 -21.63
CA GLU A 34 -2.75 8.14 -22.51
C GLU A 34 -4.21 8.01 -23.00
N GLN A 35 -4.69 6.78 -23.22
CA GLN A 35 -6.03 6.52 -23.73
C GLN A 35 -7.11 6.65 -22.65
N MET A 36 -6.77 6.36 -21.40
CA MET A 36 -7.67 6.35 -20.24
C MET A 36 -7.04 7.07 -19.04
N PRO A 37 -6.70 8.36 -19.17
CA PRO A 37 -5.96 9.09 -18.14
C PRO A 37 -6.71 9.14 -16.81
N ALA A 38 -8.04 9.22 -16.84
CA ALA A 38 -8.86 9.23 -15.61
C ALA A 38 -8.82 7.91 -14.84
N ASP A 39 -8.70 6.76 -15.52
CA ASP A 39 -8.58 5.47 -14.84
C ASP A 39 -7.15 5.21 -14.38
N TYR A 40 -6.17 5.70 -15.15
CA TYR A 40 -4.77 5.72 -14.75
C TYR A 40 -4.54 6.55 -13.47
N GLU A 41 -5.12 7.75 -13.39
CA GLU A 41 -5.09 8.60 -12.19
C GLU A 41 -5.69 7.90 -10.95
N LYS A 42 -6.76 7.12 -11.12
CA LYS A 42 -7.34 6.34 -10.01
C LYS A 42 -6.37 5.26 -9.52
N LEU A 43 -5.68 4.57 -10.43
CA LEU A 43 -4.67 3.57 -10.05
C LEU A 43 -3.51 4.22 -9.28
N LEU A 44 -3.08 5.43 -9.69
CA LEU A 44 -2.07 6.19 -8.95
C LEU A 44 -2.56 6.60 -7.55
N ALA A 45 -3.82 7.04 -7.43
CA ALA A 45 -4.41 7.39 -6.13
C ALA A 45 -4.48 6.19 -5.19
N VAL A 46 -4.90 5.01 -5.68
CA VAL A 46 -4.91 3.77 -4.89
C VAL A 46 -3.51 3.39 -4.42
N LEU A 47 -2.49 3.55 -5.27
CA LEU A 47 -1.11 3.28 -4.90
C LEU A 47 -0.62 4.23 -3.80
N ASP A 48 -0.88 5.53 -3.92
CA ASP A 48 -0.49 6.53 -2.93
C ASP A 48 -1.17 6.32 -1.56
N ASP A 49 -2.48 6.03 -1.59
CA ASP A 49 -3.25 5.73 -0.39
C ASP A 49 -2.73 4.47 0.33
N ALA A 50 -2.41 3.41 -0.42
CA ALA A 50 -1.88 2.17 0.14
C ALA A 50 -0.50 2.36 0.77
N ILE A 51 0.39 3.12 0.12
CA ILE A 51 1.72 3.46 0.66
C ILE A 51 1.58 4.31 1.93
N THR A 52 0.66 5.27 1.94
CA THR A 52 0.41 6.12 3.10
C THR A 52 -0.06 5.30 4.29
N GLN A 53 -1.08 4.45 4.09
CA GLN A 53 -1.58 3.56 5.13
C GLN A 53 -0.50 2.60 5.64
N GLN A 54 0.33 2.04 4.76
CA GLN A 54 1.39 1.11 5.18
C GLN A 54 2.40 1.81 6.10
N ARG A 55 2.78 3.05 5.78
CA ARG A 55 3.67 3.87 6.61
C ARG A 55 3.04 4.21 7.96
N GLU A 56 1.75 4.51 7.99
CA GLU A 56 1.01 4.76 9.24
C GLU A 56 0.98 3.53 10.13
N HIS A 57 0.66 2.35 9.58
CA HIS A 57 0.67 1.10 10.34
C HIS A 57 2.07 0.73 10.82
N THR A 58 3.10 0.93 9.98
CA THR A 58 4.51 0.70 10.37
C THR A 58 4.91 1.62 11.52
N ARG A 59 4.55 2.91 11.44
CA ARG A 59 4.83 3.88 12.50
C ARG A 59 4.10 3.53 13.78
N ALA A 60 2.82 3.18 13.71
CA ALA A 60 2.05 2.77 14.87
C ALA A 60 2.66 1.54 15.55
N MET A 61 3.13 0.56 14.79
CA MET A 61 3.83 -0.63 15.32
C MET A 61 5.15 -0.27 16.03
N LEU A 62 5.88 0.74 15.55
CA LEU A 62 7.12 1.22 16.17
C LEU A 62 6.89 2.10 17.40
N ASP A 63 5.76 2.82 17.44
CA ASP A 63 5.35 3.69 18.54
C ASP A 63 4.61 2.90 19.65
N GLU A 64 4.20 1.64 19.40
CA GLU A 64 3.63 0.75 20.41
C GLU A 64 4.71 0.36 21.46
N PRO A 65 4.46 0.57 22.76
CA PRO A 65 5.43 0.23 23.80
C PRO A 65 5.67 -1.27 23.79
N SER A 66 6.94 -1.66 23.61
CA SER A 66 7.39 -3.05 23.69
C SER A 66 6.81 -3.71 24.95
N PRO A 67 6.16 -4.89 24.86
CA PRO A 67 5.63 -5.55 26.04
C PRO A 67 6.76 -5.77 27.05
N PRO A 68 6.52 -5.60 28.37
CA PRO A 68 7.54 -5.82 29.37
C PRO A 68 8.08 -7.25 29.21
N SER A 69 9.39 -7.37 29.08
CA SER A 69 10.07 -8.66 29.08
C SER A 69 9.79 -9.37 30.40
N GLU A 70 9.12 -10.52 30.37
CA GLU A 70 9.01 -11.46 31.49
C GLU A 70 10.33 -12.20 31.73
#